data_AF-A0A2N4S564-F1
#
_entry.id   AF-A0A2N4S564-F1
#
_cell.length_a   1.000
_cell.length_b   1.000
_cell.length_c   1.000
_cell.angle_alpha   90.00
_cell.angle_beta   90.00
_cell.angle_gamma   90.00
#
_symmetry.space_group_name_H-M   'P 1'
#
loop_
_entity.id
_entity.type
_entity.pdbx_description
1 polymer ?
#
loop_
_entity_poly.entity_id
_entity_poly.type
_entity_poly.pdbx_seq_one_letter_code
_entity_poly.pdbx_strand_id
1 'polypeptide(L)'
;MWTLKQFETVYDRYQSSGLRVKEFCWNERILESKFYYWQRRLREHNQRKEQPPGPGFVPIVFTNANQQLTAKKVVQQQSNPEHMHPSGGNVFEIVYPNGVKLRVPIEADLTQLRSLILLTQ
;
A
#
# COMPACT_ATOMS: atom_id res chain seq x y z
N MET A 1 23.88 -13.32 -18.76
CA MET A 1 22.73 -12.46 -18.39
C MET A 1 23.10 -11.64 -17.15
N TRP A 2 22.71 -10.37 -17.08
CA TRP A 2 22.90 -9.57 -15.86
C TRP A 2 21.71 -9.76 -14.91
N THR A 3 21.96 -9.70 -13.61
CA THR A 3 20.90 -9.59 -12.59
C THR A 3 20.71 -8.13 -12.18
N LEU A 4 19.58 -7.83 -11.52
CA LEU A 4 19.27 -6.47 -11.06
C LEU A 4 20.33 -5.96 -10.07
N LYS A 5 20.76 -6.81 -9.13
CA LYS A 5 21.86 -6.51 -8.19
C LYS A 5 23.20 -6.26 -8.88
N GLN A 6 23.52 -7.04 -9.92
CA GLN A 6 24.77 -6.81 -10.68
C GLN A 6 24.75 -5.45 -11.38
N PHE A 7 23.59 -5.05 -11.92
CA PHE A 7 23.45 -3.74 -12.54
C PHE A 7 23.48 -2.60 -11.52
N GLU A 8 22.94 -2.78 -10.31
CA GLU A 8 23.06 -1.78 -9.23
C GLU A 8 24.52 -1.44 -8.93
N THR A 9 25.40 -2.45 -8.84
CA THR A 9 26.84 -2.20 -8.63
C THR A 9 27.48 -1.43 -9.78
N VAL A 10 27.06 -1.69 -11.02
CA VAL A 10 27.52 -0.94 -12.21
C VAL A 10 27.00 0.49 -12.17
N TYR A 11 25.73 0.68 -11.78
CA TYR A 11 25.08 1.97 -11.69
C TYR A 11 25.68 2.84 -10.58
N ASP A 12 26.06 2.25 -9.45
CA ASP A 12 26.77 2.92 -8.35
C ASP A 12 28.15 3.44 -8.79
N ARG A 13 28.91 2.61 -9.54
CA ARG A 13 30.17 3.06 -10.17
C ARG A 13 29.93 4.20 -11.17
N TYR A 14 28.87 4.12 -11.95
CA TYR A 14 28.48 5.19 -12.87
C TYR A 14 28.21 6.50 -12.11
N GLN A 15 27.39 6.46 -11.05
CA GLN A 15 27.09 7.65 -10.23
C GLN A 15 28.34 8.23 -9.58
N SER A 16 29.24 7.38 -9.09
CA SER A 16 30.51 7.79 -8.48
C SER A 16 31.52 8.35 -9.49
N SER A 17 31.45 7.93 -10.76
CA SER A 17 32.40 8.35 -11.79
C SER A 17 32.21 9.80 -12.26
N GLY A 18 31.00 10.36 -12.14
CA GLY A 18 30.64 11.67 -12.70
C GLY A 18 30.74 11.77 -14.23
N LEU A 19 30.97 10.65 -14.92
CA LEU A 19 31.08 10.60 -16.37
C LEU A 19 29.70 10.68 -17.04
N ARG A 20 29.68 11.04 -18.32
CA ARG A 20 28.48 10.85 -19.15
C ARG A 20 28.27 9.36 -19.42
N VAL A 21 27.02 8.93 -19.59
CA VAL A 21 26.67 7.52 -19.85
C VAL A 21 27.49 6.92 -20.99
N LYS A 22 27.70 7.68 -22.07
CA LYS A 22 28.49 7.25 -23.24
C LYS A 22 29.95 6.95 -22.89
N GLU A 23 30.61 7.88 -22.19
CA GLU A 23 32.00 7.73 -21.74
C GLU A 23 32.15 6.56 -20.76
N PHE A 24 31.22 6.43 -19.81
CA PHE A 24 31.19 5.32 -18.86
C PHE A 24 31.01 3.97 -19.55
N CYS A 25 30.04 3.89 -20.47
CA CYS A 25 29.78 2.68 -21.24
C CYS A 25 30.98 2.28 -22.11
N TRP A 26 31.66 3.26 -22.70
CA TRP A 26 32.89 3.03 -23.46
C TRP A 26 34.01 2.45 -22.59
N ASN A 27 34.28 3.07 -21.44
CA ASN A 27 35.33 2.64 -20.51
C ASN A 27 35.08 1.25 -19.92
N GLU A 28 33.84 0.96 -19.52
CA GLU A 28 33.46 -0.32 -18.90
C GLU A 28 33.13 -1.40 -19.96
N ARG A 29 33.27 -1.10 -21.26
CA ARG A 29 32.94 -2.00 -22.38
C ARG A 29 31.49 -2.51 -22.32
N ILE A 30 30.58 -1.62 -21.94
CA ILE A 30 29.14 -1.87 -21.89
C ILE A 30 28.50 -1.24 -23.13
N LEU A 31 27.60 -1.97 -23.79
CA LEU A 31 26.78 -1.39 -24.84
C LEU A 31 25.79 -0.39 -24.24
N GLU A 32 25.71 0.83 -24.79
CA GLU A 32 24.79 1.87 -24.33
C GLU A 32 23.34 1.37 -24.25
N SER A 33 22.87 0.63 -25.27
CA SER A 33 21.53 0.04 -25.30
C SER A 33 21.28 -0.88 -24.11
N LYS A 34 22.29 -1.65 -23.70
CA LYS A 34 22.21 -2.53 -22.53
C LYS A 34 22.15 -1.72 -21.24
N PHE A 35 22.93 -0.66 -21.13
CA PHE A 35 22.88 0.24 -19.98
C PHE A 35 21.51 0.90 -19.85
N TYR A 36 20.98 1.49 -20.93
CA TYR A 36 19.66 2.13 -20.90
C TYR A 36 18.53 1.15 -20.61
N TYR A 37 18.60 -0.06 -21.16
CA TYR A 37 17.66 -1.14 -20.85
C TYR A 37 17.61 -1.43 -19.34
N TRP A 38 18.77 -1.62 -18.72
CA TRP A 38 18.84 -1.93 -17.30
C TRP A 38 18.51 -0.73 -16.41
N GLN A 39 18.86 0.48 -16.83
CA GLN A 39 18.49 1.71 -16.13
C GLN A 39 16.95 1.87 -16.09
N ARG A 40 16.27 1.60 -17.21
CA ARG A 40 14.81 1.57 -17.26
C ARG A 40 14.26 0.52 -16.30
N ARG A 41 14.81 -0.68 -16.34
CA ARG A 41 14.37 -1.81 -15.50
C ARG A 41 14.59 -1.53 -14.00
N LEU A 42 15.66 -0.83 -13.63
CA LEU A 42 15.94 -0.39 -12.25
C LEU A 42 14.89 0.63 -11.77
N ARG A 43 14.53 1.60 -12.62
CA ARG A 43 13.45 2.55 -12.30
C ARG A 43 12.11 1.86 -12.09
N GLU A 44 11.73 0.93 -12.97
CA GLU A 44 10.49 0.16 -12.84
C GLU A 44 10.46 -0.68 -11.56
N HIS A 45 11.60 -1.27 -11.18
CA HIS A 45 11.73 -2.01 -9.92
C HIS A 45 11.55 -1.10 -8.69
N ASN A 46 12.20 0.07 -8.68
CA ASN A 46 12.04 1.04 -7.59
C ASN A 46 10.61 1.58 -7.52
N GLN A 47 9.97 1.89 -8.65
CA GLN A 47 8.57 2.30 -8.69
C GLN A 47 7.62 1.24 -8.13
N ARG A 48 7.89 -0.06 -8.32
CA ARG A 48 7.08 -1.14 -7.72
C ARG A 48 7.33 -1.30 -6.22
N LYS A 49 8.55 -0.99 -5.77
CA LYS A 49 8.93 -1.03 -4.35
C LYS A 49 8.38 0.16 -3.57
N GLU A 50 8.31 1.33 -4.21
CA GLU A 50 7.78 2.58 -3.66
C GLU A 50 6.26 2.72 -3.86
N GLN A 51 5.68 1.96 -4.79
CA GLN A 51 4.24 1.82 -4.84
C GLN A 51 3.76 1.17 -3.53
N PRO A 52 2.92 1.85 -2.74
CA PRO A 52 2.19 1.16 -1.69
C PRO A 52 1.43 -0.02 -2.33
N PRO A 53 1.20 -1.12 -1.60
CA PRO A 53 0.58 -2.31 -2.16
C PRO A 53 -0.83 -1.99 -2.68
N GLY A 54 -0.95 -1.74 -3.99
CA GLY A 54 -2.22 -1.57 -4.72
C GLY A 54 -2.82 -0.14 -4.72
N PRO A 55 -4.04 0.04 -5.28
CA PRO A 55 -4.85 1.26 -5.17
C PRO A 55 -5.40 1.40 -3.73
N GLY A 56 -4.52 1.22 -2.75
CA GLY A 56 -4.82 0.97 -1.36
C GLY A 56 -4.55 2.21 -0.53
N PHE A 57 -5.65 2.73 0.01
CA PHE A 57 -5.74 3.65 1.13
C PHE A 57 -4.95 4.96 1.00
N VAL A 58 -5.65 6.02 0.57
CA VAL A 58 -5.21 7.40 0.79
C VAL A 58 -5.35 7.69 2.29
N PRO A 59 -4.26 7.96 3.04
CA PRO A 59 -4.37 8.29 4.45
C PRO A 59 -5.06 9.64 4.59
N ILE A 60 -6.29 9.65 5.10
CA ILE A 60 -6.96 10.89 5.52
C ILE A 60 -6.33 11.29 6.85
N VAL A 61 -5.45 12.29 6.79
CA VAL A 61 -4.86 12.88 7.99
C VAL A 61 -5.88 13.82 8.61
N PHE A 62 -6.57 13.36 9.66
CA PHE A 62 -7.37 14.26 10.51
C PHE A 62 -6.42 15.16 11.28
N THR A 63 -6.11 16.32 10.71
CA THR A 63 -5.49 17.38 11.50
C THR A 63 -6.56 17.87 12.45
N ASN A 64 -6.54 17.39 13.69
CA ASN A 64 -7.30 17.97 14.79
C ASN A 64 -6.66 19.30 15.21
N ALA A 65 -6.50 20.21 14.25
CA ALA A 65 -6.38 21.60 14.54
C ALA A 65 -7.79 22.08 14.88
N ASN A 66 -8.02 22.26 16.16
CA ASN A 66 -8.91 23.22 16.81
C ASN A 66 -8.80 24.64 16.21
N GLN A 67 -8.98 24.77 14.91
CA GLN A 67 -9.17 26.02 14.20
C GLN A 67 -10.67 26.21 14.00
N GLN A 68 -11.24 27.03 14.87
CA GLN A 68 -12.43 27.81 14.54
C GLN A 68 -12.12 28.57 13.25
N LEU A 69 -12.63 28.08 12.12
CA LEU A 69 -12.71 28.84 10.88
C LEU A 69 -14.19 29.05 10.59
N THR A 70 -14.64 30.23 10.97
CA THR A 70 -15.88 30.85 10.52
C THR A 70 -15.83 31.02 9.01
N ALA A 71 -16.63 30.27 8.24
CA ALA A 71 -17.31 30.79 7.05
C ALA A 71 -18.21 29.71 6.42
N LYS A 72 -19.49 30.08 6.36
CA LYS A 72 -20.62 29.44 5.70
C LYS A 72 -20.29 28.90 4.30
N LYS A 73 -20.59 27.63 4.03
CA LYS A 73 -21.33 27.24 2.82
C LYS A 73 -22.07 25.92 3.03
N VAL A 74 -23.40 26.04 2.99
CA VAL A 74 -24.36 24.95 3.00
C VAL A 74 -24.21 24.13 1.73
N VAL A 75 -23.93 22.84 1.87
CA VAL A 75 -24.32 21.82 0.88
C VAL A 75 -24.89 20.65 1.67
N GLN A 76 -26.22 20.53 1.61
CA GLN A 76 -26.95 19.35 2.05
C GLN A 76 -26.52 18.17 1.18
N GLN A 77 -25.96 17.13 1.78
CA GLN A 77 -25.94 15.81 1.16
C GLN A 77 -26.55 14.82 2.15
N GLN A 78 -27.53 14.10 1.63
CA GLN A 78 -28.55 13.34 2.35
C GLN A 78 -27.95 12.33 3.33
N SER A 79 -28.47 12.38 4.56
CA SER A 79 -28.37 11.34 5.57
C SER A 79 -29.00 10.05 5.05
N ASN A 80 -28.20 9.00 4.92
CA ASN A 80 -28.70 7.62 4.95
C ASN A 80 -28.32 7.05 6.33
N PRO A 81 -29.23 6.32 7.02
CA PRO A 81 -29.06 5.97 8.41
C PRO A 81 -27.94 4.92 8.58
N GLU A 82 -26.90 5.33 9.29
CA GLU A 82 -26.32 4.62 10.43
C GLU A 82 -26.31 3.10 10.32
N HIS A 83 -25.38 2.55 9.52
CA HIS A 83 -24.73 1.32 9.97
C HIS A 83 -23.92 1.71 11.20
N MET A 84 -24.45 1.42 12.40
CA MET A 84 -23.73 1.46 13.67
C MET A 84 -22.39 0.78 13.44
N HIS A 85 -21.35 1.60 13.32
CA HIS A 85 -19.99 1.16 13.54
C HIS A 85 -19.81 1.38 15.04
N PRO A 86 -19.93 0.35 15.92
CA PRO A 86 -19.57 0.50 17.31
C PRO A 86 -18.07 0.73 17.37
N SER A 87 -17.73 2.01 17.33
CA SER A 87 -16.48 2.56 17.81
C SER A 87 -16.25 2.03 19.22
N GLY A 88 -15.27 1.13 19.38
CA GLY A 88 -14.73 0.76 20.69
C GLY A 88 -15.47 -0.33 21.48
N GLY A 89 -16.28 -1.18 20.85
CA GLY A 89 -16.90 -2.32 21.53
C GLY A 89 -15.91 -3.46 21.79
N ASN A 90 -16.05 -4.15 22.93
CA ASN A 90 -15.33 -5.39 23.24
C ASN A 90 -15.89 -6.51 22.32
N VAL A 91 -15.06 -7.10 21.45
CA VAL A 91 -15.45 -8.03 20.36
C VAL A 91 -14.62 -9.31 20.48
N PHE A 92 -15.22 -10.46 20.22
CA PHE A 92 -14.47 -11.72 20.04
C PHE A 92 -13.98 -11.85 18.59
N GLU A 93 -12.68 -12.07 18.41
CA GLU A 93 -12.06 -12.34 17.10
C GLU A 93 -11.50 -13.76 17.05
N ILE A 94 -11.88 -14.52 16.03
CA ILE A 94 -11.35 -15.85 15.72
C ILE A 94 -10.66 -15.80 14.37
N VAL A 95 -9.40 -16.21 14.31
CA VAL A 95 -8.61 -16.28 13.08
C VAL A 95 -8.37 -17.73 12.71
N TYR A 96 -8.84 -18.13 11.53
CA TYR A 96 -8.66 -19.48 11.00
C TYR A 96 -7.33 -19.63 10.25
N PRO A 97 -6.76 -20.84 10.13
CA PRO A 97 -5.49 -21.07 9.41
C PRO A 97 -5.53 -20.68 7.93
N ASN A 98 -6.72 -20.69 7.32
CA ASN A 98 -6.94 -20.24 5.95
C ASN A 98 -7.00 -18.70 5.81
N GLY A 99 -6.82 -17.96 6.92
CA GLY A 99 -6.82 -16.50 6.95
C GLY A 99 -8.20 -15.86 7.11
N VAL A 100 -9.28 -16.64 7.16
CA VAL A 100 -10.62 -16.12 7.46
C VAL A 100 -10.65 -15.59 8.89
N LYS A 101 -11.28 -14.43 9.11
CA LYS A 101 -11.45 -13.83 10.43
C LYS A 101 -12.92 -13.65 10.75
N LEU A 102 -13.38 -14.29 11.81
CA LEU A 102 -14.73 -14.11 12.35
C LEU A 102 -14.67 -13.10 13.50
N ARG A 103 -15.47 -12.04 13.41
CA ARG A 103 -15.60 -11.02 14.45
C ARG A 103 -17.03 -10.96 14.94
N VAL A 104 -17.24 -11.13 16.24
CA VAL A 104 -18.56 -11.18 16.88
C VAL A 104 -18.58 -10.18 18.04
N PRO A 105 -19.44 -9.15 17.99
CA PRO A 105 -19.64 -8.26 19.13
C PRO A 105 -20.03 -9.04 20.39
N ILE A 106 -19.53 -8.66 21.57
CA ILE A 106 -19.87 -9.36 22.82
C ILE A 106 -21.37 -9.30 23.12
N GLU A 107 -22.06 -8.24 22.69
CA GLU A 107 -23.50 -8.08 22.83
C GLU A 107 -24.32 -8.82 21.76
N ALA A 108 -23.65 -9.52 20.83
CA ALA A 108 -24.35 -10.27 19.79
C ALA A 108 -25.07 -11.50 20.37
N ASP A 109 -26.26 -11.78 19.86
CA ASP A 109 -27.02 -12.98 20.24
C ASP A 109 -26.30 -14.25 19.75
N LEU A 110 -25.77 -15.01 20.71
CA LEU A 110 -25.07 -16.27 20.47
C LEU A 110 -25.97 -17.36 19.89
N THR A 111 -27.29 -17.26 20.08
CA THR A 111 -28.28 -18.19 19.52
C THR A 111 -28.41 -18.01 18.01
N GLN A 112 -28.47 -16.75 17.57
CA GLN A 112 -28.47 -16.38 16.16
C GLN A 112 -27.15 -16.79 15.50
N LEU A 113 -26.01 -16.50 16.14
CA LEU A 113 -24.70 -16.90 15.64
C LEU A 113 -24.60 -18.43 15.49
N ARG A 114 -25.05 -19.18 16.51
CA ARG A 114 -25.06 -20.64 16.48
C ARG A 114 -25.92 -21.15 15.31
N SER A 115 -27.08 -20.56 15.08
CA SER A 115 -27.95 -20.95 13.95
C SER A 115 -27.25 -20.74 12.61
N LEU A 116 -26.53 -19.63 12.43
CA LEU A 116 -25.78 -19.34 11.19
C LEU A 116 -24.63 -20.31 10.94
N ILE A 117 -23.91 -20.72 11.99
CA ILE A 117 -22.80 -21.67 11.88
C ILE A 117 -23.32 -23.09 11.61
N LEU A 118 -24.47 -23.46 12.18
CA LEU A 118 -25.04 -24.80 12.03
C LEU A 118 -25.84 -24.97 10.73
N LEU A 119 -26.25 -23.89 10.06
CA LEU A 119 -26.92 -23.92 8.74
C LEU A 119 -26.02 -24.42 7.60
N THR A 120 -24.71 -24.52 7.85
CA THR A 120 -23.74 -25.06 6.89
C THR A 120 -23.37 -26.52 7.16
N GLN A 121 -24.12 -27.23 8.01
CA GLN A 121 -24.01 -28.68 8.20
C GLN A 121 -25.11 -29.43 7.43
#